data_AF-A0A8T1VC68-F1
#
_entry.id   AF-A0A8T1VC68-F1
#
_cell.length_a   1.000
_cell.length_b   1.000
_cell.length_c   1.000
_cell.angle_alpha   90.00
_cell.angle_beta   90.00
_cell.angle_gamma   90.00
#
_symmetry.space_group_name_H-M   'P 1'
#
loop_
_entity.id
_entity.type
_entity.pdbx_description
1 polymer ?
#
loop_
_entity_poly.entity_id
_entity_poly.type
_entity_poly.pdbx_seq_one_letter_code
_entity_poly.pdbx_strand_id
1 'polypeptide(L)'
;MTDRKLSGRQMMELFYTEVERPASADGAEEEADAPTLFRCKCGKTRAQRLKHGYTNLVQHVLVKHSDWVAVAAREAHPSPVPAMANSAKSPVLKKNGKAKKARAGTEASDEEGVNGAARDHETISDSSGGEGKLAAQKTQQFTASSAAQKRSDYLSWDDYFMSVAFLSAMRSKDPSTQVGACIVNTERKIVGIGYNGFPNGCGDDDLPWARESETNSPLDTKYPYVCHAEMNAILNKNSTDVKGCTIYVALFPCNECAKLIIQSGISRVVYCSDKYKHDWKFEASRRLLDMAGVEYAQHQLQLSKVVIDFTSVM
;
A
#
# COMPACT_ATOMS: atom_id res chain seq x y z
N MET A 1 0.83 13.04 0.76
CA MET A 1 1.40 13.98 1.75
C MET A 1 2.31 13.16 2.66
N THR A 2 3.62 13.37 2.58
CA THR A 2 4.58 12.66 3.44
C THR A 2 4.44 13.18 4.87
N ASP A 3 4.04 12.31 5.78
CA ASP A 3 4.10 12.56 7.23
C ASP A 3 5.59 12.69 7.61
N ARG A 4 6.11 13.91 7.57
CA ARG A 4 7.53 14.20 7.81
C ARG A 4 7.81 13.93 9.30
N LYS A 5 8.57 12.87 9.57
CA LYS A 5 9.03 12.53 10.92
C LYS A 5 10.06 13.55 11.40
N LEU A 6 9.96 13.96 12.67
CA LEU A 6 10.95 14.82 13.32
C LEU A 6 12.34 14.14 13.33
N SER A 7 13.39 14.89 13.05
CA SER A 7 14.76 14.43 13.18
C SER A 7 15.17 14.28 14.65
N GLY A 8 16.23 13.50 14.92
CA GLY A 8 16.73 13.32 16.28
C GLY A 8 17.18 14.63 16.96
N ARG A 9 17.70 15.57 16.17
CA ARG A 9 18.04 16.92 16.63
C ARG A 9 16.80 17.73 17.02
N GLN A 10 15.76 17.71 16.18
CA GLN A 10 14.50 18.38 16.48
C GLN A 10 13.83 17.81 17.74
N MET A 11 13.85 16.49 17.94
CA MET A 11 13.32 15.89 19.17
C MET A 11 14.11 16.30 20.41
N MET A 12 15.44 16.42 20.30
CA MET A 12 16.28 16.93 21.38
C MET A 12 15.88 18.38 21.73
N GLU A 13 15.84 19.27 20.74
CA GLU A 13 15.50 20.69 20.92
C GLU A 13 14.07 20.90 21.46
N LEU A 14 13.11 20.06 21.05
CA LEU A 14 11.71 20.21 21.45
C LEU A 14 11.38 19.64 22.84
N PHE A 15 12.06 18.58 23.27
CA PHE A 15 11.64 17.80 24.44
C PHE A 15 12.66 17.78 25.58
N TYR A 16 13.86 18.30 25.38
CA TYR A 16 14.93 18.28 26.37
C TYR A 16 15.51 19.66 26.65
N THR A 17 15.99 19.83 27.87
CA THR A 17 16.90 20.91 28.27
C THR A 17 18.24 20.32 28.66
N GLU A 18 19.34 20.91 28.18
CA GLU A 18 20.68 20.55 28.63
C GLU A 18 20.84 20.94 30.10
N VAL A 19 21.31 20.00 30.93
CA VAL A 19 21.46 20.19 32.38
C VAL A 19 22.92 20.44 32.73
N GLU A 20 23.80 19.61 32.17
CA GLU A 20 25.21 19.62 32.52
C GLU A 20 26.04 19.13 31.35
N ARG A 21 27.03 19.94 30.99
CA ARG A 21 28.11 19.57 30.09
C ARG A 21 29.38 19.47 30.93
N PRO A 22 30.01 18.29 31.01
CA PRO A 22 31.29 18.19 31.71
C PRO A 22 32.28 19.19 31.09
N ALA A 23 32.89 20.02 31.93
CA ALA A 23 33.90 20.99 31.51
C ALA A 23 35.10 20.21 30.94
N SER A 24 35.63 20.68 29.81
CA SER A 24 36.91 20.19 29.31
C SER A 24 37.98 20.49 30.36
N ALA A 25 38.50 19.45 31.03
CA ALA A 25 39.69 19.60 31.85
C ALA A 25 40.85 20.03 30.95
N ASP A 26 41.63 21.00 31.43
CA ASP A 26 42.72 21.63 30.71
C ASP A 26 43.68 20.59 30.08
N GLY A 27 43.75 20.58 28.75
CA GLY A 27 44.93 20.14 28.01
C GLY A 27 45.14 18.64 27.74
N ALA A 28 44.10 17.80 27.69
CA ALA A 28 44.21 16.44 27.16
C ALA A 28 43.15 16.16 26.08
N GLU A 29 43.59 15.93 24.84
CA GLU A 29 42.74 15.65 23.67
C GLU A 29 41.94 14.33 23.76
N GLU A 30 42.08 13.55 24.84
CA GLU A 30 41.46 12.23 24.98
C GLU A 30 40.12 12.16 25.76
N GLU A 31 39.60 13.28 26.30
CA GLU A 31 38.36 13.24 27.10
C GLU A 31 37.13 13.92 26.49
N ALA A 32 37.09 14.11 25.15
CA ALA A 32 36.00 14.78 24.44
C ALA A 32 34.71 13.94 24.24
N ASP A 33 34.58 12.77 24.88
CA ASP A 33 33.41 11.89 24.75
C ASP A 33 32.60 11.69 26.03
N ALA A 34 32.75 12.56 27.01
CA ALA A 34 31.91 12.48 28.20
C ALA A 34 30.42 12.76 27.82
N PRO A 35 29.47 11.95 28.33
CA PRO A 35 28.07 12.10 27.96
C PRO A 35 27.46 13.38 28.57
N THR A 36 26.82 14.19 27.74
CA THR A 36 26.04 15.35 28.19
C THR A 36 24.73 14.90 28.82
N LEU A 37 24.33 15.52 29.94
CA LEU A 37 23.08 15.22 30.62
C LEU A 37 21.96 16.13 30.11
N PHE A 38 20.87 15.51 29.67
CA PHE A 38 19.66 16.16 29.19
C PHE A 38 18.47 15.82 30.08
N ARG A 39 17.66 16.82 30.48
CA ARG A 39 16.42 16.63 31.22
C ARG A 39 15.24 16.72 30.27
N CYS A 40 14.47 15.64 30.18
CA CYS A 40 13.23 15.64 29.42
C CYS A 40 12.16 16.48 30.12
N LYS A 41 11.20 17.03 29.36
CA LYS A 41 9.99 17.69 29.90
C LYS A 41 9.20 16.82 30.88
N CYS A 42 9.33 15.48 30.83
CA CYS A 42 8.72 14.57 31.81
C CYS A 42 9.49 14.48 33.15
N GLY A 43 10.58 15.22 33.30
CA GLY A 43 11.43 15.25 34.50
C GLY A 43 12.57 14.22 34.52
N LYS A 44 12.65 13.29 33.56
CA LYS A 44 13.71 12.27 33.52
C LYS A 44 14.99 12.80 32.89
N THR A 45 16.11 12.56 33.57
CA THR A 45 17.46 12.85 33.03
C THR A 45 17.99 11.69 32.20
N ARG A 46 18.68 12.02 31.10
CA ARG A 46 19.29 11.06 30.17
C ARG A 46 20.69 11.54 29.77
N ALA A 47 21.62 10.61 29.76
CA ALA A 47 22.98 10.83 29.29
C ALA A 47 23.06 10.53 27.78
N GLN A 48 23.65 11.45 27.01
CA GLN A 48 23.85 11.28 25.57
C GLN A 48 25.25 11.74 25.16
N ARG A 49 25.96 10.87 24.45
CA ARG A 49 27.22 11.21 23.79
C ARG A 49 26.89 11.78 22.42
N LEU A 50 27.17 13.07 22.21
CA LEU A 50 26.75 13.79 21.00
C LEU A 50 27.41 13.26 19.72
N LYS A 51 28.62 12.70 19.82
CA LYS A 51 29.32 12.06 18.68
C LYS A 51 28.59 10.82 18.13
N HIS A 52 27.73 10.19 18.93
CA HIS A 52 26.94 9.02 18.55
C HIS A 52 25.49 9.37 18.16
N GLY A 53 25.21 10.65 17.88
CA GLY A 53 23.86 11.13 17.56
C GLY A 53 22.95 11.23 18.78
N TYR A 54 21.63 11.18 18.58
CA TYR A 54 20.62 11.45 19.61
C TYR A 54 19.81 10.20 20.00
N THR A 55 20.32 9.00 19.71
CA THR A 55 19.57 7.74 19.76
C THR A 55 18.90 7.47 21.11
N ASN A 56 19.58 7.75 22.24
CA ASN A 56 19.02 7.49 23.57
C ASN A 56 17.88 8.47 23.91
N LEU A 57 18.01 9.72 23.47
CA LEU A 57 16.99 10.75 23.65
C LEU A 57 15.76 10.44 22.77
N VAL A 58 16.00 10.10 21.51
CA VAL A 58 14.96 9.74 20.54
C VAL A 58 14.19 8.51 21.00
N GLN A 59 14.88 7.44 21.39
CA GLN A 59 14.24 6.22 21.87
C GLN A 59 13.39 6.49 23.11
N HIS A 60 13.85 7.34 24.03
CA HIS A 60 13.07 7.69 25.20
C HIS A 60 11.73 8.35 24.84
N VAL A 61 11.76 9.39 24.00
CA VAL A 61 10.55 10.15 23.65
C VAL A 61 9.62 9.31 22.77
N LEU A 62 10.14 8.56 21.80
CA LEU A 62 9.31 7.69 20.97
C LEU A 62 8.61 6.58 21.76
N VAL A 63 9.23 6.07 22.82
CA VAL A 63 8.65 4.97 23.62
C VAL A 63 7.75 5.47 24.73
N LYS A 64 8.07 6.61 25.37
CA LYS A 64 7.35 7.09 26.55
C LYS A 64 6.41 8.26 26.29
N HIS A 65 6.61 8.97 25.19
CA HIS A 65 5.93 10.24 24.87
C HIS A 65 5.64 10.34 23.36
N SER A 66 5.20 9.24 22.74
CA SER A 66 4.90 9.17 21.30
C SER A 66 3.82 10.17 20.88
N ASP A 67 2.90 10.48 21.80
CA ASP A 67 1.87 11.50 21.67
C ASP A 67 2.46 12.90 21.49
N TRP A 68 3.49 13.26 22.26
CA TRP A 68 4.18 14.55 22.12
C TRP A 68 4.85 14.69 20.75
N VAL A 69 5.45 13.62 20.27
CA VAL A 69 6.08 13.57 18.94
C VAL A 69 5.04 13.75 17.85
N ALA A 70 3.87 13.11 17.98
CA ALA A 70 2.79 13.23 17.01
C ALA A 70 2.20 14.65 16.97
N VAL A 71 2.04 15.31 18.12
CA VAL A 71 1.58 16.71 18.19
C VAL A 71 2.61 17.65 17.56
N ALA A 72 3.88 17.54 17.96
CA ALA A 72 4.94 18.41 17.44
C ALA A 72 5.19 18.22 15.93
N ALA A 73 5.05 16.99 15.41
CA ALA A 73 5.14 16.73 13.98
C ALA A 73 4.01 17.41 13.18
N ARG A 74 2.80 17.48 13.74
CA ARG A 74 1.65 18.18 13.15
C ARG A 74 1.79 19.71 13.21
N GLU A 75 2.38 20.24 14.28
CA GLU A 75 2.63 21.68 14.44
C GLU A 75 3.76 22.16 13.52
N ALA A 76 4.82 21.37 13.34
CA ALA A 76 5.90 21.67 12.40
C ALA A 76 5.43 21.63 10.93
N HIS A 77 4.36 20.89 10.65
CA HIS A 77 3.80 20.69 9.32
C HIS A 77 2.27 20.72 9.36
N PRO A 78 1.64 21.91 9.46
CA PRO A 78 0.18 22.01 9.45
C PRO A 78 -0.35 21.51 8.10
N SER A 79 -1.04 20.36 8.11
CA SER A 79 -1.82 19.92 6.94
C SER A 79 -2.99 20.88 6.69
N PRO A 80 -3.38 21.10 5.42
CA PRO A 80 -4.55 21.90 5.11
C PRO A 80 -5.80 21.26 5.74
N VAL A 81 -6.58 22.08 6.44
CA VAL A 81 -7.79 21.71 7.18
C VAL A 81 -8.81 21.05 6.22
N PRO A 82 -9.40 19.89 6.54
CA PRO A 82 -10.53 19.37 5.78
C PRO A 82 -11.74 20.27 6.00
N ALA A 83 -12.41 20.65 4.91
CA ALA A 83 -13.67 21.36 4.94
C ALA A 83 -14.71 20.62 5.80
N MET A 84 -15.45 21.41 6.57
CA MET A 84 -16.47 21.00 7.54
C MET A 84 -17.42 19.92 7.01
N ALA A 85 -17.46 18.76 7.67
CA ALA A 85 -18.61 17.87 7.63
C ALA A 85 -19.57 18.28 8.76
N ASN A 86 -20.55 19.11 8.42
CA ASN A 86 -21.74 19.31 9.25
C ASN A 86 -22.56 18.01 9.27
N SER A 87 -22.65 17.36 10.43
CA SER A 87 -23.78 16.51 10.78
C SER A 87 -23.92 16.40 12.29
N ALA A 88 -24.63 17.37 12.85
CA ALA A 88 -25.28 17.22 14.13
C ALA A 88 -26.74 16.78 13.89
N LYS A 89 -27.07 15.55 14.32
CA LYS A 89 -28.18 15.21 15.24
C LYS A 89 -28.45 13.70 15.25
N SER A 90 -28.12 13.07 16.38
CA SER A 90 -28.82 11.90 16.95
C SER A 90 -30.03 12.39 17.78
N PRO A 91 -30.85 11.54 18.46
CA PRO A 91 -31.26 10.14 18.26
C PRO A 91 -32.81 9.97 18.29
N VAL A 92 -33.33 8.77 17.96
CA VAL A 92 -34.66 8.33 18.44
C VAL A 92 -34.55 6.95 19.08
N LEU A 93 -34.99 6.87 20.33
CA LEU A 93 -35.05 5.69 21.19
C LEU A 93 -36.50 5.23 21.38
N LYS A 94 -36.68 3.90 21.38
CA LYS A 94 -37.66 3.06 22.11
C LYS A 94 -39.15 3.07 21.70
N LYS A 95 -39.67 1.86 21.43
CA LYS A 95 -40.45 1.00 22.37
C LYS A 95 -40.84 -0.33 21.68
N ASN A 96 -40.48 -1.48 22.26
CA ASN A 96 -41.34 -2.49 22.94
C ASN A 96 -42.37 -3.18 22.01
N GLY A 97 -42.57 -4.51 21.95
CA GLY A 97 -42.06 -5.64 22.71
C GLY A 97 -42.63 -7.00 22.19
N LYS A 98 -42.05 -8.11 22.68
CA LYS A 98 -42.62 -9.42 23.12
C LYS A 98 -44.06 -9.79 22.63
N ALA A 99 -44.45 -11.01 22.26
CA ALA A 99 -43.88 -12.37 22.39
C ALA A 99 -44.72 -13.44 21.63
N LYS A 100 -44.06 -14.58 21.32
CA LYS A 100 -44.46 -16.00 21.44
C LYS A 100 -45.66 -16.63 20.66
N LYS A 101 -45.25 -17.68 19.91
CA LYS A 101 -45.72 -19.10 19.85
C LYS A 101 -47.11 -19.45 19.29
N ALA A 102 -47.07 -20.23 18.20
CA ALA A 102 -47.73 -21.54 17.98
C ALA A 102 -47.18 -22.09 16.64
N ARG A 103 -47.12 -23.36 16.26
CA ARG A 103 -47.12 -24.72 16.86
C ARG A 103 -46.70 -25.64 15.69
N ALA A 104 -46.10 -26.77 16.00
CA ALA A 104 -45.49 -27.75 15.09
C ALA A 104 -46.47 -28.61 14.26
N GLY A 105 -45.87 -29.30 13.26
CA GLY A 105 -46.32 -30.55 12.60
C GLY A 105 -46.75 -30.35 11.14
N THR A 106 -46.45 -31.18 10.14
CA THR A 106 -45.70 -32.45 10.02
C THR A 106 -45.47 -32.68 8.49
N GLU A 107 -44.52 -33.55 8.14
CA GLU A 107 -44.32 -34.37 6.91
C GLU A 107 -45.55 -34.60 6.00
N ALA A 108 -45.51 -35.02 4.74
CA ALA A 108 -44.57 -35.26 3.63
C ALA A 108 -45.45 -35.77 2.44
N SER A 109 -44.83 -36.10 1.30
CA SER A 109 -45.40 -36.73 0.08
C SER A 109 -46.25 -35.83 -0.82
N ASP A 110 -46.39 -36.05 -2.12
CA ASP A 110 -45.58 -36.58 -3.24
C ASP A 110 -46.49 -36.31 -4.47
N GLU A 111 -45.92 -36.44 -5.66
CA GLU A 111 -46.58 -36.62 -6.97
C GLU A 111 -47.01 -35.38 -7.79
N GLU A 112 -46.39 -35.34 -8.99
CA GLU A 112 -46.97 -35.21 -10.35
C GLU A 112 -48.20 -34.31 -10.53
N GLY A 113 -48.28 -33.39 -11.48
CA GLY A 113 -47.82 -33.42 -12.87
C GLY A 113 -48.98 -32.95 -13.77
N VAL A 114 -48.64 -32.37 -14.92
CA VAL A 114 -49.47 -32.23 -16.14
C VAL A 114 -50.40 -31.01 -16.29
N ASN A 115 -49.94 -30.12 -17.20
CA ASN A 115 -50.59 -29.47 -18.36
C ASN A 115 -52.07 -29.04 -18.38
N GLY A 116 -52.28 -27.86 -18.98
CA GLY A 116 -53.52 -27.45 -19.67
C GLY A 116 -53.64 -25.92 -19.69
N ALA A 117 -53.03 -25.20 -20.63
CA ALA A 117 -53.49 -24.91 -21.99
C ALA A 117 -54.73 -23.98 -22.08
N ALA A 118 -54.52 -22.91 -22.85
CA ALA A 118 -55.48 -22.19 -23.72
C ALA A 118 -56.46 -21.20 -23.07
N ARG A 119 -56.32 -19.90 -23.38
CA ARG A 119 -57.10 -19.12 -24.38
C ARG A 119 -58.34 -18.49 -23.73
N ASP A 120 -58.91 -17.36 -24.11
CA ASP A 120 -58.66 -16.19 -24.97
C ASP A 120 -59.83 -15.23 -24.59
N HIS A 121 -59.94 -14.09 -25.27
CA HIS A 121 -61.07 -13.13 -25.27
C HIS A 121 -61.17 -12.16 -24.09
N GLU A 122 -61.55 -10.89 -24.28
CA GLU A 122 -61.48 -9.93 -25.38
C GLU A 122 -62.01 -8.62 -24.77
N THR A 123 -61.52 -7.51 -25.31
CA THR A 123 -62.12 -6.16 -25.41
C THR A 123 -63.44 -5.84 -24.68
N ILE A 124 -63.50 -4.65 -24.07
CA ILE A 124 -64.62 -3.70 -24.24
C ILE A 124 -64.08 -2.26 -24.15
N SER A 125 -64.49 -1.48 -25.15
CA SER A 125 -64.36 -0.04 -25.37
C SER A 125 -65.51 0.74 -24.72
N ASP A 126 -65.27 1.99 -24.32
CA ASP A 126 -66.14 3.18 -24.43
C ASP A 126 -65.70 4.23 -23.38
N SER A 127 -66.03 5.50 -23.45
CA SER A 127 -66.01 6.56 -24.46
C SER A 127 -66.35 7.86 -23.70
N SER A 128 -66.04 9.01 -24.31
CA SER A 128 -66.60 10.34 -24.06
C SER A 128 -66.19 11.16 -22.81
N GLY A 129 -65.54 12.31 -23.12
CA GLY A 129 -66.14 13.64 -22.91
C GLY A 129 -65.92 14.34 -21.56
N GLY A 130 -65.10 15.40 -21.56
CA GLY A 130 -65.06 16.37 -20.47
C GLY A 130 -64.03 17.47 -20.68
N GLU A 131 -64.45 18.59 -21.29
CA GLU A 131 -63.66 19.80 -21.42
C GLU A 131 -63.37 20.45 -20.06
N GLY A 132 -62.10 20.75 -19.79
CA GLY A 132 -61.66 21.49 -18.63
C GLY A 132 -60.41 22.31 -18.97
N LYS A 133 -60.60 23.60 -19.25
CA LYS A 133 -59.52 24.60 -19.33
C LYS A 133 -58.75 24.59 -18.01
N LEU A 134 -57.46 24.24 -18.04
CA LEU A 134 -56.53 24.62 -16.99
C LEU A 134 -55.17 24.97 -17.60
N ALA A 135 -54.68 26.13 -17.18
CA ALA A 135 -53.45 26.83 -17.52
C ALA A 135 -52.34 26.04 -18.23
N ALA A 136 -51.86 26.61 -19.33
CA ALA A 136 -50.54 26.34 -19.88
C ALA A 136 -49.47 26.73 -18.84
N GLN A 137 -49.15 25.82 -17.91
CA GLN A 137 -47.88 25.85 -17.23
C GLN A 137 -46.84 25.46 -18.28
N LYS A 138 -46.01 26.43 -18.67
CA LYS A 138 -44.73 26.16 -19.35
C LYS A 138 -44.02 25.10 -18.54
N THR A 139 -44.08 23.85 -18.98
CA THR A 139 -43.15 22.81 -18.54
C THR A 139 -41.79 23.34 -18.95
N GLN A 140 -41.05 23.91 -18.00
CA GLN A 140 -39.63 24.10 -18.16
C GLN A 140 -39.07 22.71 -18.38
N GLN A 141 -38.83 22.41 -19.66
CA GLN A 141 -38.08 21.27 -20.09
C GLN A 141 -36.71 21.47 -19.45
N PHE A 142 -36.50 20.83 -18.29
CA PHE A 142 -35.17 20.59 -17.76
C PHE A 142 -34.49 19.77 -18.85
N THR A 143 -33.78 20.46 -19.74
CA THR A 143 -32.81 19.82 -20.61
C THR A 143 -31.89 19.08 -19.66
N ALA A 144 -31.90 17.75 -19.75
CA ALA A 144 -30.97 16.93 -19.01
C ALA A 144 -29.58 17.49 -19.32
N SER A 145 -28.97 18.15 -18.33
CA SER A 145 -27.54 18.41 -18.31
C SER A 145 -26.89 17.12 -18.77
N SER A 146 -26.09 17.18 -19.85
CA SER A 146 -25.42 16.00 -20.39
C SER A 146 -24.67 15.36 -19.22
N ALA A 147 -25.26 14.30 -18.65
CA ALA A 147 -24.81 13.79 -17.37
C ALA A 147 -23.36 13.39 -17.56
N ALA A 148 -22.45 14.06 -16.84
CA ALA A 148 -21.02 13.83 -17.01
C ALA A 148 -20.74 12.34 -16.83
N GLN A 149 -20.37 11.67 -17.93
CA GLN A 149 -20.10 10.24 -17.92
C GLN A 149 -18.66 10.02 -17.43
N LYS A 150 -18.46 8.93 -16.68
CA LYS A 150 -17.12 8.51 -16.31
C LYS A 150 -16.29 8.24 -17.57
N ARG A 151 -14.99 8.52 -17.50
CA ARG A 151 -14.03 8.13 -18.54
C ARG A 151 -14.06 6.62 -18.76
N SER A 152 -13.80 6.20 -19.99
CA SER A 152 -13.66 4.79 -20.39
C SER A 152 -12.20 4.36 -20.57
N ASP A 153 -11.28 5.32 -20.64
CA ASP A 153 -9.85 5.15 -20.94
C ASP A 153 -8.96 5.17 -19.67
N TYR A 154 -9.54 4.93 -18.49
CA TYR A 154 -8.76 4.83 -17.25
C TYR A 154 -8.08 3.45 -17.14
N LEU A 155 -6.93 3.40 -16.47
CA LEU A 155 -6.18 2.16 -16.29
C LEU A 155 -6.97 1.13 -15.47
N SER A 156 -6.88 -0.13 -15.90
CA SER A 156 -7.29 -1.26 -15.07
C SER A 156 -6.40 -1.36 -13.83
N TRP A 157 -6.89 -2.03 -12.78
CA TRP A 157 -6.10 -2.22 -11.57
C TRP A 157 -4.80 -2.99 -11.84
N ASP A 158 -4.86 -4.05 -12.63
CA ASP A 158 -3.70 -4.90 -12.88
C ASP A 158 -2.66 -4.16 -13.74
N ASP A 159 -3.10 -3.41 -14.77
CA ASP A 159 -2.19 -2.52 -15.52
C ASP A 159 -1.61 -1.41 -14.65
N TYR A 160 -2.40 -0.85 -13.73
CA TYR A 160 -1.90 0.16 -12.78
C TYR A 160 -0.82 -0.40 -11.86
N PHE A 161 -1.06 -1.53 -11.20
CA PHE A 161 -0.09 -2.12 -10.28
C PHE A 161 1.16 -2.64 -11.00
N MET A 162 0.99 -3.22 -12.19
CA MET A 162 2.12 -3.58 -13.04
C MET A 162 2.89 -2.33 -13.48
N SER A 163 2.21 -1.24 -13.85
CA SER A 163 2.85 0.04 -14.18
C SER A 163 3.64 0.61 -13.00
N VAL A 164 3.14 0.48 -11.77
CA VAL A 164 3.89 0.86 -10.56
C VAL A 164 5.15 0.01 -10.40
N ALA A 165 5.09 -1.31 -10.67
CA ALA A 165 6.28 -2.17 -10.65
C ALA A 165 7.31 -1.72 -11.70
N PHE A 166 6.90 -1.43 -12.94
CA PHE A 166 7.81 -0.91 -13.99
C PHE A 166 8.36 0.48 -13.67
N LEU A 167 7.53 1.40 -13.15
CA LEU A 167 7.97 2.72 -12.71
C LEU A 167 8.99 2.61 -11.57
N SER A 168 8.79 1.65 -10.67
CA SER A 168 9.74 1.38 -9.57
C SER A 168 11.05 0.82 -10.09
N ALA A 169 11.03 0.00 -11.15
CA ALA A 169 12.25 -0.49 -11.80
C ALA A 169 13.15 0.65 -12.29
N MET A 170 12.59 1.79 -12.69
CA MET A 170 13.35 2.98 -13.12
C MET A 170 14.19 3.62 -11.99
N ARG A 171 14.00 3.19 -10.73
CA ARG A 171 14.86 3.58 -9.60
C ARG A 171 16.15 2.74 -9.49
N SER A 172 16.22 1.59 -10.16
CA SER A 172 17.39 0.71 -10.13
C SER A 172 18.59 1.35 -10.82
N LYS A 173 19.79 1.09 -10.28
CA LYS A 173 21.07 1.57 -10.80
C LYS A 173 21.84 0.47 -11.51
N ASP A 174 21.28 -0.75 -11.53
CA ASP A 174 21.85 -1.86 -12.27
C ASP A 174 21.87 -1.52 -13.77
N PRO A 175 23.03 -1.46 -14.43
CA PRO A 175 23.12 -1.07 -15.83
C PRO A 175 22.60 -2.16 -16.78
N SER A 176 22.48 -3.40 -16.31
CA SER A 176 22.12 -4.54 -17.16
C SER A 176 20.63 -4.87 -17.11
N THR A 177 20.02 -4.81 -15.93
CA THR A 177 18.66 -5.31 -15.75
C THR A 177 17.96 -4.56 -14.64
N GLN A 178 16.86 -3.90 -14.97
CA GLN A 178 16.03 -3.17 -14.03
C GLN A 178 14.73 -3.93 -13.81
N VAL A 179 14.49 -4.36 -12.58
CA VAL A 179 13.28 -5.07 -12.17
C VAL A 179 12.65 -4.29 -11.02
N GLY A 180 11.33 -4.19 -11.04
CA GLY A 180 10.55 -3.64 -9.95
C GLY A 180 9.44 -4.58 -9.53
N ALA A 181 8.98 -4.40 -8.31
CA ALA A 181 7.92 -5.17 -7.68
C ALA A 181 6.99 -4.26 -6.85
N CYS A 182 5.71 -4.61 -6.83
CA CYS A 182 4.65 -3.90 -6.12
C CYS A 182 3.75 -4.91 -5.40
N ILE A 183 3.65 -4.81 -4.08
CA ILE A 183 2.81 -5.68 -3.26
C ILE A 183 1.51 -4.94 -2.93
N VAL A 184 0.40 -5.61 -3.15
CA VAL A 184 -0.95 -5.06 -3.03
C VAL A 184 -1.80 -5.97 -2.16
N ASN A 185 -2.52 -5.39 -1.20
CA ASN A 185 -3.43 -6.14 -0.34
C ASN A 185 -4.80 -6.38 -1.01
N THR A 186 -5.68 -7.12 -0.31
CA THR A 186 -7.03 -7.46 -0.79
C THR A 186 -7.94 -6.25 -1.01
N GLU A 187 -7.65 -5.12 -0.34
CA GLU A 187 -8.35 -3.85 -0.52
C GLU A 187 -7.77 -2.99 -1.65
N ARG A 188 -6.89 -3.56 -2.49
CA ARG A 188 -6.21 -2.87 -3.61
C ARG A 188 -5.35 -1.69 -3.15
N LYS A 189 -4.77 -1.77 -1.96
CA LYS A 189 -3.80 -0.79 -1.44
C LYS A 189 -2.39 -1.32 -1.63
N ILE A 190 -1.50 -0.46 -2.11
CA ILE A 190 -0.07 -0.77 -2.22
C ILE A 190 0.52 -0.77 -0.81
N VAL A 191 1.06 -1.91 -0.40
CA VAL A 191 1.63 -2.14 0.91
C VAL A 191 3.14 -2.36 0.89
N GLY A 192 3.74 -2.54 -0.29
CA GLY A 192 5.20 -2.65 -0.44
C GLY A 192 5.63 -2.35 -1.87
N ILE A 193 6.79 -1.72 -2.03
CA ILE A 193 7.40 -1.43 -3.34
C ILE A 193 8.89 -1.72 -3.27
N GLY A 194 9.44 -2.32 -4.32
CA GLY A 194 10.85 -2.63 -4.42
C GLY A 194 11.37 -2.56 -5.84
N TYR A 195 12.69 -2.40 -5.95
CA TYR A 195 13.46 -2.52 -7.17
C TYR A 195 14.80 -3.18 -6.83
N ASN A 196 15.49 -3.76 -7.81
CA ASN A 196 16.79 -4.39 -7.55
C ASN A 196 17.87 -3.33 -7.29
N GLY A 197 18.69 -3.56 -6.27
CA GLY A 197 19.72 -2.63 -5.80
C GLY A 197 20.59 -3.25 -4.71
N PHE A 198 21.67 -2.58 -4.31
CA PHE A 198 22.48 -3.03 -3.18
C PHE A 198 21.77 -2.81 -1.82
N PRO A 199 22.25 -3.45 -0.74
CA PRO A 199 21.66 -3.32 0.58
C PRO A 199 21.74 -1.88 1.11
N ASN A 200 20.88 -1.57 2.09
CA ASN A 200 20.88 -0.26 2.72
C ASN A 200 22.25 0.06 3.34
N GLY A 201 22.81 1.22 2.99
CA GLY A 201 24.11 1.68 3.49
C GLY A 201 25.31 1.20 2.66
N CYS A 202 25.10 0.36 1.64
CA CYS A 202 26.11 0.02 0.65
C CYS A 202 25.99 0.99 -0.55
N GLY A 203 27.06 1.73 -0.86
CA GLY A 203 27.05 2.69 -1.97
C GLY A 203 26.96 2.00 -3.32
N ASP A 204 26.21 2.58 -4.24
CA ASP A 204 26.09 2.09 -5.63
C ASP A 204 27.41 2.21 -6.41
N ASP A 205 28.35 3.04 -5.94
CA ASP A 205 29.68 3.25 -6.51
C ASP A 205 30.79 2.44 -5.79
N ASP A 206 30.49 1.85 -4.63
CA ASP A 206 31.46 1.10 -3.82
C ASP A 206 31.50 -0.40 -4.17
N LEU A 207 30.44 -0.90 -4.80
CA LEU A 207 30.26 -2.32 -5.10
C LEU A 207 30.17 -2.56 -6.62
N PRO A 208 30.64 -3.71 -7.11
CA PRO A 208 30.68 -3.97 -8.55
C PRO A 208 29.30 -4.26 -9.12
N TRP A 209 28.96 -3.59 -10.22
CA TRP A 209 27.79 -3.91 -11.05
C TRP A 209 28.07 -4.97 -12.12
N ALA A 210 29.33 -5.38 -12.27
CA ALA A 210 29.76 -6.31 -13.30
C ALA A 210 29.08 -7.69 -13.17
N ARG A 211 28.83 -8.34 -14.31
CA ARG A 211 28.26 -9.69 -14.39
C ARG A 211 29.32 -10.78 -14.48
N GLU A 212 30.52 -10.41 -14.85
CA GLU A 212 31.67 -11.29 -15.06
C GLU A 212 32.84 -10.72 -14.26
N SER A 213 33.69 -11.60 -13.74
CA SER A 213 34.87 -11.22 -12.97
C SER A 213 36.11 -11.42 -13.84
N GLU A 214 36.95 -10.39 -13.92
CA GLU A 214 38.26 -10.49 -14.56
C GLU A 214 39.22 -11.39 -13.78
N THR A 215 39.06 -11.47 -12.45
CA THR A 215 39.91 -12.27 -11.56
C THR A 215 39.34 -13.66 -11.26
N ASN A 216 38.20 -14.03 -11.88
CA ASN A 216 37.38 -15.20 -11.55
C ASN A 216 36.89 -15.23 -10.08
N SER A 217 36.92 -14.09 -9.37
CA SER A 217 36.37 -13.94 -8.04
C SER A 217 34.88 -13.58 -8.10
N PRO A 218 33.99 -14.34 -7.44
CA PRO A 218 32.58 -13.95 -7.32
C PRO A 218 32.38 -12.56 -6.69
N LEU A 219 33.34 -12.12 -5.88
CA LEU A 219 33.30 -10.82 -5.19
C LEU A 219 33.43 -9.63 -6.13
N ASP A 220 33.93 -9.83 -7.35
CA ASP A 220 34.01 -8.77 -8.37
C ASP A 220 32.72 -8.66 -9.19
N THR A 221 31.71 -9.48 -8.88
CA THR A 221 30.42 -9.47 -9.58
C THR A 221 29.34 -8.91 -8.67
N LYS A 222 28.23 -8.45 -9.27
CA LYS A 222 27.09 -7.96 -8.49
C LYS A 222 26.35 -9.04 -7.70
N TYR A 223 26.48 -10.32 -8.09
CA TYR A 223 25.58 -11.38 -7.63
C TYR A 223 25.59 -11.65 -6.12
N PRO A 224 26.72 -11.55 -5.40
CA PRO A 224 26.73 -11.70 -3.94
C PRO A 224 26.03 -10.55 -3.20
N TYR A 225 25.90 -9.38 -3.84
CA TYR A 225 25.51 -8.15 -3.16
C TYR A 225 24.11 -7.66 -3.54
N VAL A 226 23.66 -7.93 -4.76
CA VAL A 226 22.40 -7.37 -5.25
C VAL A 226 21.18 -7.98 -4.55
N CYS A 227 20.35 -7.13 -3.96
CA CYS A 227 19.03 -7.50 -3.49
C CYS A 227 18.03 -7.39 -4.64
N HIS A 228 17.22 -8.43 -4.83
CA HIS A 228 16.18 -8.46 -5.86
C HIS A 228 14.98 -7.56 -5.50
N ALA A 229 14.18 -7.21 -6.51
CA ALA A 229 13.05 -6.31 -6.34
C ALA A 229 11.99 -6.87 -5.39
N GLU A 230 11.72 -8.18 -5.46
CA GLU A 230 10.74 -8.90 -4.65
C GLU A 230 11.15 -8.89 -3.18
N MET A 231 12.43 -9.17 -2.91
CA MET A 231 13.02 -9.09 -1.56
C MET A 231 12.85 -7.67 -1.00
N ASN A 232 13.25 -6.66 -1.77
CA ASN A 232 13.14 -5.27 -1.35
C ASN A 232 11.68 -4.85 -1.13
N ALA A 233 10.72 -5.31 -1.96
CA ALA A 233 9.31 -5.00 -1.77
C ALA A 233 8.74 -5.58 -0.46
N ILE A 234 9.13 -6.82 -0.11
CA ILE A 234 8.71 -7.47 1.15
C ILE A 234 9.32 -6.78 2.37
N LEU A 235 10.59 -6.36 2.27
CA LEU A 235 11.30 -5.67 3.36
C LEU A 235 10.81 -4.23 3.54
N ASN A 236 10.46 -3.54 2.46
CA ASN A 236 10.00 -2.15 2.47
C ASN A 236 8.50 -1.98 2.75
N LYS A 237 7.81 -3.03 3.22
CA LYS A 237 6.38 -2.96 3.49
C LYS A 237 6.03 -1.88 4.52
N ASN A 238 4.89 -1.22 4.32
CA ASN A 238 4.32 -0.24 5.25
C ASN A 238 3.21 -0.84 6.15
N SER A 239 3.03 -2.15 6.08
CA SER A 239 2.08 -2.95 6.86
C SER A 239 2.81 -3.89 7.84
N THR A 240 2.09 -4.41 8.82
CA THR A 240 2.61 -5.40 9.78
C THR A 240 3.12 -6.66 9.07
N ASP A 241 2.35 -7.14 8.09
CA ASP A 241 2.70 -8.26 7.24
C ASP A 241 2.11 -8.09 5.83
N VAL A 242 2.43 -9.01 4.93
CA VAL A 242 1.93 -9.06 3.55
C VAL A 242 1.18 -10.38 3.30
N LYS A 243 0.61 -10.99 4.35
CA LYS A 243 -0.11 -12.25 4.23
C LYS A 243 -1.37 -12.06 3.38
N GLY A 244 -1.62 -12.99 2.47
CA GLY A 244 -2.73 -12.94 1.53
C GLY A 244 -2.64 -11.82 0.47
N CYS A 245 -1.51 -11.11 0.39
CA CYS A 245 -1.30 -10.08 -0.61
C CYS A 245 -0.96 -10.69 -1.98
N THR A 246 -1.09 -9.88 -3.03
CA THR A 246 -0.59 -10.17 -4.37
C THR A 246 0.67 -9.35 -4.65
N ILE A 247 1.70 -9.95 -5.22
CA ILE A 247 2.89 -9.25 -5.72
C ILE A 247 2.87 -9.15 -7.25
N TYR A 248 2.95 -7.93 -7.77
CA TYR A 248 3.15 -7.63 -9.18
C TYR A 248 4.64 -7.43 -9.43
N VAL A 249 5.22 -8.13 -10.39
CA VAL A 249 6.66 -8.08 -10.67
C VAL A 249 6.95 -8.05 -12.18
N ALA A 250 7.93 -7.26 -12.59
CA ALA A 250 8.26 -7.13 -14.02
C ALA A 250 8.80 -8.45 -14.64
N LEU A 251 9.48 -9.28 -13.84
CA LEU A 251 10.09 -10.55 -14.24
C LEU A 251 9.70 -11.66 -13.26
N PHE A 252 9.43 -12.88 -13.75
CA PHE A 252 9.11 -14.02 -12.90
C PHE A 252 10.15 -14.21 -11.78
N PRO A 253 9.74 -14.51 -10.53
CA PRO A 253 10.68 -14.56 -9.41
C PRO A 253 11.62 -15.75 -9.49
N CYS A 254 12.89 -15.56 -9.12
CA CYS A 254 13.83 -16.67 -8.96
C CYS A 254 13.47 -17.54 -7.73
N ASN A 255 14.10 -18.71 -7.58
CA ASN A 255 13.85 -19.62 -6.47
C ASN A 255 14.08 -18.98 -5.07
N GLU A 256 15.08 -18.11 -4.92
CA GLU A 256 15.32 -17.44 -3.63
C GLU A 256 14.21 -16.41 -3.31
N CYS A 257 13.74 -15.67 -4.32
CA CYS A 257 12.60 -14.77 -4.15
C CYS A 257 11.29 -15.54 -3.91
N ALA A 258 11.09 -16.71 -4.53
CA ALA A 258 9.96 -17.57 -4.26
C ALA A 258 9.91 -18.03 -2.80
N LYS A 259 11.05 -18.41 -2.20
CA LYS A 259 11.13 -18.73 -0.76
C LYS A 259 10.65 -17.55 0.09
N LEU A 260 11.11 -16.33 -0.21
CA LEU A 260 10.69 -15.13 0.52
C LEU A 260 9.20 -14.84 0.35
N ILE A 261 8.69 -14.94 -0.87
CA ILE A 261 7.26 -14.76 -1.19
C ILE A 261 6.43 -15.73 -0.35
N ILE A 262 6.75 -17.03 -0.37
CA ILE A 262 6.06 -18.07 0.39
C ILE A 262 6.12 -17.78 1.89
N GLN A 263 7.32 -17.57 2.43
CA GLN A 263 7.51 -17.36 3.88
C GLN A 263 6.89 -16.05 4.38
N SER A 264 6.72 -15.05 3.51
CA SER A 264 6.01 -13.81 3.83
C SER A 264 4.48 -13.94 3.83
N GLY A 265 3.96 -15.06 3.30
CA GLY A 265 2.54 -15.37 3.22
C GLY A 265 1.82 -14.71 2.04
N ILE A 266 2.53 -14.21 1.03
CA ILE A 266 1.93 -13.74 -0.21
C ILE A 266 1.26 -14.93 -0.91
N SER A 267 0.01 -14.75 -1.34
CA SER A 267 -0.81 -15.83 -1.92
C SER A 267 -0.82 -15.83 -3.45
N ARG A 268 -0.42 -14.74 -4.09
CA ARG A 268 -0.44 -14.61 -5.55
C ARG A 268 0.71 -13.79 -6.13
N VAL A 269 1.29 -14.26 -7.23
CA VAL A 269 2.31 -13.58 -8.04
C VAL A 269 1.75 -13.24 -9.41
N VAL A 270 1.78 -11.97 -9.80
CA VAL A 270 1.45 -11.53 -11.15
C VAL A 270 2.73 -11.02 -11.80
N TYR A 271 3.15 -11.63 -12.91
CA TYR A 271 4.42 -11.30 -13.56
C TYR A 271 4.24 -10.84 -15.01
N CYS A 272 5.10 -9.95 -15.50
CA CYS A 272 5.01 -9.50 -16.90
C CYS A 272 5.81 -10.38 -17.86
N SER A 273 7.05 -10.73 -17.50
CA SER A 273 7.98 -11.51 -18.34
C SER A 273 8.40 -12.81 -17.68
N ASP A 274 8.46 -13.89 -18.46
CA ASP A 274 9.08 -15.18 -18.07
C ASP A 274 10.16 -15.60 -19.08
N LYS A 275 11.03 -14.64 -19.42
CA LYS A 275 12.09 -14.86 -20.43
C LYS A 275 13.12 -15.92 -20.05
N TYR A 276 13.21 -16.29 -18.76
CA TYR A 276 14.14 -17.29 -18.25
C TYR A 276 13.44 -18.59 -17.84
N LYS A 277 12.26 -18.87 -18.40
CA LYS A 277 11.43 -20.03 -18.04
C LYS A 277 12.16 -21.37 -18.03
N HIS A 278 13.21 -21.57 -18.83
CA HIS A 278 13.95 -22.83 -18.92
C HIS A 278 15.21 -22.87 -18.03
N ASP A 279 15.49 -21.82 -17.26
CA ASP A 279 16.57 -21.81 -16.29
C ASP A 279 16.13 -22.52 -14.99
N TRP A 280 17.02 -23.33 -14.41
CA TRP A 280 16.74 -24.17 -13.26
C TRP A 280 16.23 -23.37 -12.04
N LYS A 281 16.61 -22.10 -11.89
CA LYS A 281 16.15 -21.23 -10.79
C LYS A 281 14.65 -20.94 -10.92
N PHE A 282 14.15 -20.82 -12.15
CA PHE A 282 12.76 -20.49 -12.45
C PHE A 282 11.89 -21.75 -12.43
N GLU A 283 12.45 -22.90 -12.83
CA GLU A 283 11.81 -24.19 -12.62
C GLU A 283 11.66 -24.54 -11.13
N ALA A 284 12.72 -24.35 -10.33
CA ALA A 284 12.67 -24.53 -8.89
C ALA A 284 11.69 -23.55 -8.22
N SER A 285 11.65 -22.30 -8.71
CA SER A 285 10.66 -21.29 -8.27
C SER A 285 9.23 -21.77 -8.44
N ARG A 286 8.85 -22.24 -9.65
CA ARG A 286 7.51 -22.81 -9.90
C ARG A 286 7.20 -24.00 -9.01
N ARG A 287 8.11 -24.96 -8.88
CA ARG A 287 7.92 -26.11 -7.97
C ARG A 287 7.63 -25.66 -6.54
N LEU A 288 8.37 -24.68 -6.03
CA LEU A 288 8.15 -24.13 -4.68
C LEU A 288 6.78 -23.44 -4.56
N LEU A 289 6.41 -22.60 -5.53
CA LEU A 289 5.13 -21.90 -5.54
C LEU A 289 3.95 -22.88 -5.64
N ASP A 290 4.04 -23.88 -6.53
CA ASP A 290 3.05 -24.94 -6.70
C ASP A 290 2.85 -25.74 -5.40
N MET A 291 3.96 -26.17 -4.77
CA MET A 291 3.92 -26.92 -3.51
C MET A 291 3.34 -26.11 -2.35
N ALA A 292 3.56 -24.80 -2.33
CA ALA A 292 3.06 -23.90 -1.30
C ALA A 292 1.62 -23.41 -1.56
N GLY A 293 1.05 -23.72 -2.73
CA GLY A 293 -0.26 -23.21 -3.13
C GLY A 293 -0.29 -21.70 -3.39
N VAL A 294 0.85 -21.11 -3.81
CA VAL A 294 0.91 -19.71 -4.22
C VAL A 294 0.58 -19.62 -5.71
N GLU A 295 -0.53 -18.97 -6.03
CA GLU A 295 -0.95 -18.78 -7.42
C GLU A 295 0.03 -17.89 -8.18
N TYR A 296 0.30 -18.20 -9.45
CA TYR A 296 1.01 -17.27 -10.33
C TYR A 296 0.39 -17.20 -11.71
N ALA A 297 0.35 -15.99 -12.28
CA ALA A 297 -0.20 -15.75 -13.60
C ALA A 297 0.59 -14.67 -14.33
N GLN A 298 0.78 -14.87 -15.64
CA GLN A 298 1.32 -13.83 -16.50
C GLN A 298 0.28 -12.73 -16.70
N HIS A 299 0.68 -11.48 -16.52
CA HIS A 299 -0.17 -10.31 -16.74
C HIS A 299 -0.54 -10.19 -18.22
N GLN A 300 -1.83 -10.04 -18.49
CA GLN A 300 -2.37 -9.81 -19.83
C GLN A 300 -2.45 -8.30 -20.06
N LEU A 301 -1.36 -7.73 -20.59
CA LEU A 301 -1.26 -6.30 -20.88
C LEU A 301 -2.41 -5.83 -21.77
N GLN A 302 -3.28 -4.96 -21.24
CA GLN A 302 -4.29 -4.28 -22.07
C GLN A 302 -3.67 -3.11 -22.84
N LEU A 303 -2.59 -2.54 -22.28
CA LEU A 303 -1.81 -1.46 -22.86
C LEU A 303 -0.34 -1.89 -22.91
N SER A 304 0.31 -1.67 -24.04
CA SER A 304 1.76 -1.91 -24.20
C SER A 304 2.61 -0.79 -23.63
N LYS A 305 2.01 0.39 -23.37
CA LYS A 305 2.70 1.58 -22.85
C LYS A 305 1.76 2.46 -22.04
N VAL A 306 2.27 3.02 -20.95
CA VAL A 306 1.64 4.08 -20.17
C VAL A 306 2.56 5.30 -20.19
N VAL A 307 2.00 6.49 -20.43
CA VAL A 307 2.74 7.75 -20.48
C VAL A 307 2.39 8.56 -19.24
N ILE A 308 3.41 8.95 -18.48
CA ILE A 308 3.29 9.91 -17.38
C ILE A 308 3.76 11.26 -17.91
N ASP A 309 2.81 12.14 -18.17
CA ASP A 309 3.07 13.49 -18.67
C ASP A 309 2.87 14.52 -17.54
N PHE A 310 3.98 15.08 -17.05
CA PHE A 310 3.98 16.09 -16.00
C PHE A 310 3.33 17.40 -16.42
N THR A 311 3.19 17.67 -17.72
CA THR A 311 2.56 18.89 -18.26
C THR A 311 1.05 18.78 -18.39
N SER A 312 0.47 17.58 -18.28
CA SER A 312 -0.97 17.33 -18.51
C SER A 312 -1.93 18.09 -17.58
N VAL A 313 -1.42 18.66 -16.48
CA VAL A 313 -2.17 19.42 -15.48
C VAL A 313 -1.60 20.82 -15.24
N MET A 314 -0.60 21.24 -16.02
CA MET A 314 -0.01 22.58 -15.99
C MET A 314 -0.72 23.49 -16.99
#